data_AF-A0A820DIJ7-F1
#
_entry.id   AF-A0A820DIJ7-F1
#
_cell.length_a   1.000
_cell.length_b   1.000
_cell.length_c   1.000
_cell.angle_alpha   90.00
_cell.angle_beta   90.00
_cell.angle_gamma   90.00
#
_symmetry.space_group_name_H-M   'P 1'
#
loop_
_entity.id
_entity.type
_entity.pdbx_description
1 polymer ?
#
loop_
_entity_poly.entity_id
_entity_poly.type
_entity_poly.pdbx_seq_one_letter_code
_entity_poly.pdbx_strand_id
1 'polypeptide(L)'
;LFELCKTVVRFLHVRSRFIISNVSAVIGNGSVLGSGNFAKNILLILNSIKAKEESEQKQEALAAQRSPVRDTTTRAPVEGYSRYNQEKFVPRDDSEFKIDTHASYHGLTLKTVTEGATPNKPLTPANPSIPKPIVPANDKLNTSNTDTSKRPSRTPIIIIPPALTSLITRYNCKELLEDLKYISTEEGKASGTKRDGDILIQRKKGNLTVPYRITDDPLRLTKQDWEERVVAVFAQGPAWQFKGWPWSGNPVEIFQKIKAYHIKWAQLKTDANIAKWCVHLIELDQNKRHLDCARIRTFWDSLDQFIAKHRSTLRY
;
A
#
# COMPACT_ATOMS: atom_id res chain seq x y z
N LEU A 1 1.21 32.63 -2.99
CA LEU A 1 0.90 32.15 -1.62
C LEU A 1 -0.52 32.53 -1.17
N PHE A 2 -0.92 33.81 -1.26
CA PHE A 2 -2.23 34.29 -0.81
C PHE A 2 -3.44 33.69 -1.58
N GLU A 3 -3.33 33.50 -2.90
CA GLU A 3 -4.41 32.89 -3.70
C GLU A 3 -4.51 31.36 -3.56
N LEU A 4 -3.40 30.68 -3.25
CA LEU A 4 -3.42 29.26 -2.88
C LEU A 4 -4.18 29.06 -1.55
N CYS A 5 -3.99 29.97 -0.59
CA CYS A 5 -4.67 29.92 0.71
C CYS A 5 -6.19 30.09 0.56
N LYS A 6 -6.66 31.00 -0.29
CA LYS A 6 -8.10 31.18 -0.57
C LYS A 6 -8.73 29.96 -1.24
N THR A 7 -7.99 29.30 -2.14
CA THR A 7 -8.46 28.11 -2.84
C THR A 7 -8.58 26.92 -1.89
N VAL A 8 -7.59 26.73 -1.00
CA VAL A 8 -7.61 25.69 0.03
C VAL A 8 -8.75 25.91 1.04
N VAL A 9 -8.98 27.14 1.48
CA VAL A 9 -10.09 27.48 2.40
C VAL A 9 -11.45 27.27 1.73
N ARG A 10 -11.62 27.65 0.45
CA ARG A 10 -12.86 27.37 -0.30
C ARG A 10 -13.08 25.86 -0.49
N PHE A 11 -12.02 25.09 -0.75
CA PHE A 11 -12.10 23.64 -0.92
C PHE A 11 -12.47 22.92 0.39
N LEU A 12 -11.93 23.38 1.53
CA LEU A 12 -12.29 22.90 2.86
C LEU A 12 -13.74 23.26 3.22
N HIS A 13 -14.20 24.46 2.87
CA HIS A 13 -15.55 24.91 3.17
C HIS A 13 -16.61 24.15 2.35
N VAL A 14 -16.35 23.89 1.06
CA VAL A 14 -17.23 23.07 0.20
C VAL A 14 -17.27 21.60 0.66
N ARG A 15 -16.13 21.03 1.06
CA ARG A 15 -16.09 19.67 1.65
C ARG A 15 -16.83 19.58 2.98
N SER A 16 -16.73 20.60 3.82
CA SER A 16 -17.43 20.65 5.11
C SER A 16 -18.95 20.69 4.90
N ARG A 17 -19.44 21.50 3.94
CA ARG A 17 -20.87 21.54 3.57
C ARG A 17 -21.38 20.20 3.03
N PHE A 18 -20.57 19.49 2.23
CA PHE A 18 -20.95 18.18 1.69
C PHE A 18 -20.99 17.07 2.75
N ILE A 19 -20.12 17.14 3.77
CA ILE A 19 -20.12 16.21 4.90
C ILE A 19 -21.30 16.49 5.83
N ILE A 20 -21.59 17.75 6.14
CA ILE A 20 -22.71 18.14 7.02
C ILE A 20 -24.06 17.77 6.39
N SER A 21 -24.23 17.99 5.08
CA SER A 21 -25.48 17.65 4.38
C SER A 21 -25.73 16.12 4.35
N ASN A 22 -24.69 15.31 4.15
CA ASN A 22 -24.82 13.85 4.18
C ASN A 22 -25.05 13.29 5.60
N VAL A 23 -24.45 13.89 6.63
CA VAL A 23 -24.69 13.48 8.02
C VAL A 23 -26.13 13.81 8.45
N SER A 24 -26.68 14.95 8.02
CA SER A 24 -28.08 15.30 8.30
C SER A 24 -29.07 14.37 7.56
N ALA A 25 -28.75 13.93 6.34
CA ALA A 25 -29.57 13.00 5.58
C ALA A 25 -29.56 11.56 6.14
N VAL A 26 -28.42 11.13 6.71
CA VAL A 26 -28.29 9.80 7.36
C VAL A 26 -29.03 9.76 8.69
N ILE A 27 -29.07 10.87 9.45
CA ILE A 27 -29.82 10.94 10.72
C ILE A 27 -31.33 11.06 10.48
N GLY A 28 -31.77 11.66 9.37
CA GLY A 28 -33.20 11.78 9.02
C GLY A 28 -33.90 10.46 8.69
N ASN A 29 -33.15 9.42 8.29
CA ASN A 29 -33.71 8.13 7.82
C ASN A 29 -33.33 6.91 8.67
N GLY A 30 -32.68 7.11 9.83
CA GLY A 30 -32.09 6.04 10.64
C GLY A 30 -32.67 5.94 12.04
N SER A 31 -33.93 5.53 12.18
CA SER A 31 -34.53 5.19 13.48
C SER A 31 -34.10 3.82 13.98
N VAL A 32 -32.82 3.58 14.30
CA VAL A 32 -32.40 2.33 14.99
C VAL A 32 -31.16 2.57 15.88
N LEU A 33 -31.39 2.37 17.19
CA LEU A 33 -30.44 2.03 18.27
C LEU A 33 -29.50 3.11 18.85
N GLY A 34 -29.84 3.57 20.07
CA GLY A 34 -28.85 3.96 21.08
C GLY A 34 -29.10 5.29 21.80
N SER A 35 -29.68 5.21 23.01
CA SER A 35 -29.82 6.28 24.02
C SER A 35 -30.46 7.59 23.54
N GLY A 36 -31.77 7.74 23.83
CA GLY A 36 -32.57 8.92 23.50
C GLY A 36 -32.06 10.26 24.06
N ASN A 37 -31.06 10.25 24.95
CA ASN A 37 -30.41 11.46 25.46
C ASN A 37 -29.22 11.90 24.59
N PHE A 38 -28.48 10.96 23.99
CA PHE A 38 -27.34 11.29 23.14
C PHE A 38 -27.80 11.93 21.82
N ALA A 39 -28.81 11.35 21.16
CA ALA A 39 -29.36 11.89 19.93
C ALA A 39 -29.97 13.30 20.12
N LYS A 40 -30.65 13.56 21.24
CA LYS A 40 -31.20 14.88 21.58
C LYS A 40 -30.09 15.92 21.80
N ASN A 41 -29.03 15.56 22.51
CA ASN A 41 -27.89 16.45 22.73
C ASN A 41 -27.17 16.81 21.43
N ILE A 42 -27.00 15.83 20.53
CA ILE A 42 -26.41 16.07 19.21
C ILE A 42 -27.32 16.95 18.34
N LEU A 43 -28.64 16.71 18.32
CA LEU A 43 -29.58 17.55 17.57
C LEU A 43 -29.60 19.01 18.06
N LEU A 44 -29.52 19.23 19.37
CA LEU A 44 -29.46 20.58 19.94
C LEU A 44 -28.18 21.32 19.50
N ILE A 45 -27.04 20.63 19.51
CA ILE A 45 -25.77 21.19 19.04
C ILE A 45 -25.88 21.55 17.55
N LEU A 46 -26.40 20.65 16.72
CA LEU A 46 -26.55 20.88 15.27
C LEU A 46 -27.48 22.06 14.97
N ASN A 47 -28.60 22.19 15.68
CA ASN A 47 -29.52 23.32 15.52
C ASN A 47 -28.87 24.65 15.93
N SER A 48 -28.06 24.66 16.99
CA SER A 48 -27.35 25.87 17.42
C SER A 48 -26.29 26.33 16.39
N ILE A 49 -25.61 25.39 15.74
CA ILE A 49 -24.63 25.69 14.68
C ILE A 49 -25.34 26.24 13.44
N LYS A 50 -26.47 25.63 13.05
CA LYS A 50 -27.27 26.10 11.93
C LYS A 50 -27.81 27.52 12.15
N ALA A 51 -28.35 27.80 13.34
CA ALA A 51 -28.84 29.13 13.69
C ALA A 51 -27.72 30.19 13.67
N LYS A 52 -26.50 29.81 14.09
CA LYS A 52 -25.33 30.70 14.04
C LYS A 52 -24.89 30.97 12.59
N GLU A 53 -24.85 29.96 11.73
CA GLU A 53 -24.48 30.10 10.32
C GLU A 53 -25.50 30.97 9.54
N GLU A 54 -26.79 30.82 9.82
CA GLU A 54 -27.84 31.67 9.24
C GLU A 54 -27.73 33.13 9.71
N SER A 55 -27.32 33.36 10.96
CA SER A 55 -27.11 34.72 11.48
C SER A 55 -25.87 35.40 10.87
N GLU A 56 -24.78 34.67 10.67
CA GLU A 56 -23.56 35.17 10.04
C GLU A 56 -23.80 35.49 8.55
N GLN A 57 -24.55 34.65 7.83
CA GLN A 57 -24.96 34.93 6.44
C GLN A 57 -25.87 36.16 6.32
N LYS A 58 -26.77 36.38 7.28
CA LYS A 58 -27.64 37.57 7.29
C LYS A 58 -26.83 38.84 7.59
N GLN A 59 -25.82 38.73 8.44
CA GLN A 59 -24.94 39.85 8.80
C GLN A 59 -23.99 40.24 7.65
N GLU A 60 -23.47 39.28 6.88
CA GLU A 60 -22.70 39.53 5.66
C GLU A 60 -23.56 40.10 4.52
N ALA A 61 -24.82 39.68 4.40
CA ALA A 61 -25.75 40.24 3.41
C ALA A 61 -26.11 41.70 3.68
N LEU A 62 -26.20 42.13 4.95
CA LEU A 62 -26.43 43.54 5.30
C LEU A 62 -25.16 44.40 5.15
N ALA A 63 -23.97 43.84 5.32
CA ALA A 63 -22.70 44.56 5.12
C ALA A 63 -22.41 44.86 3.64
N ALA A 64 -22.93 44.03 2.71
CA ALA A 64 -22.73 44.18 1.28
C ALA A 64 -23.57 45.31 0.62
N GLN A 65 -24.45 45.99 1.34
CA GLN A 65 -25.31 47.06 0.82
C GLN A 65 -24.81 48.49 1.08
N ARG A 66 -23.62 48.69 1.65
CA ARG A 66 -23.01 50.02 1.83
C ARG A 66 -22.03 50.35 0.70
N SER A 67 -22.45 51.21 -0.22
CA SER A 67 -21.63 51.77 -1.30
C SER A 67 -20.55 52.74 -0.76
N PRO A 68 -19.30 52.72 -1.25
CA PRO A 68 -18.32 53.75 -0.93
C PRO A 68 -18.50 54.97 -1.85
N VAL A 69 -18.45 56.17 -1.25
CA VAL A 69 -18.40 57.46 -1.93
C VAL A 69 -17.05 57.61 -2.64
N ARG A 70 -17.07 58.14 -3.86
CA ARG A 70 -15.92 58.24 -4.78
C ARG A 70 -15.41 59.69 -4.79
N ASP A 71 -14.20 59.93 -4.32
CA ASP A 71 -13.48 61.19 -4.52
C ASP A 71 -12.49 61.06 -5.69
N THR A 72 -12.56 62.02 -6.61
CA THR A 72 -11.71 62.13 -7.81
C THR A 72 -10.53 63.04 -7.53
N THR A 73 -9.29 62.56 -7.74
CA THR A 73 -8.17 63.43 -8.13
C THR A 73 -7.13 62.66 -8.96
N THR A 74 -6.76 63.31 -10.06
CA THR A 74 -5.91 62.94 -11.20
C THR A 74 -4.42 62.75 -10.86
N ARG A 75 -3.75 61.73 -11.44
CA ARG A 75 -2.31 61.75 -11.80
C ARG A 75 -2.00 60.90 -13.05
N ALA A 76 -1.11 61.43 -13.88
CA ALA A 76 -0.68 60.93 -15.20
C ALA A 76 0.24 59.69 -15.13
N PRO A 77 0.39 58.91 -16.23
CA PRO A 77 1.16 57.65 -16.24
C PRO A 77 2.65 57.87 -16.53
N VAL A 78 3.50 57.07 -15.85
CA VAL A 78 4.94 56.90 -16.14
C VAL A 78 5.13 55.52 -16.78
N GLU A 79 5.89 55.49 -17.86
CA GLU A 79 6.22 54.31 -18.68
C GLU A 79 6.96 53.23 -17.87
N GLY A 80 6.50 51.97 -18.00
CA GLY A 80 7.13 50.79 -17.41
C GLY A 80 7.20 49.66 -18.43
N TYR A 81 8.43 49.23 -18.70
CA TYR A 81 8.84 48.18 -19.66
C TYR A 81 7.94 46.95 -19.69
N SER A 82 7.51 46.55 -20.89
CA SER A 82 6.80 45.30 -21.15
C SER A 82 7.79 44.19 -21.51
N ARG A 83 7.84 43.12 -20.69
CA ARG A 83 8.76 41.97 -20.81
C ARG A 83 8.35 40.95 -21.88
N TYR A 84 7.27 41.21 -22.62
CA TYR A 84 6.80 40.37 -23.73
C TYR A 84 7.13 41.02 -25.07
N ASN A 85 8.42 41.06 -25.39
CA ASN A 85 8.89 41.21 -26.77
C ASN A 85 9.14 39.78 -27.27
N GLN A 86 8.16 39.21 -27.96
CA GLN A 86 8.18 37.83 -28.44
C GLN A 86 8.53 37.87 -29.94
N GLU A 87 9.78 37.54 -30.27
CA GLU A 87 10.28 37.47 -31.64
C GLU A 87 9.47 36.45 -32.45
N LYS A 88 8.96 36.89 -33.61
CA LYS A 88 8.29 36.05 -34.60
C LYS A 88 9.34 35.28 -35.41
N PHE A 89 9.39 33.96 -35.24
CA PHE A 89 10.15 33.08 -36.13
C PHE A 89 9.35 32.79 -37.41
N VAL A 90 9.98 32.99 -38.57
CA VAL A 90 9.48 32.58 -39.89
C VAL A 90 10.12 31.23 -40.24
N PRO A 91 9.35 30.15 -40.46
CA PRO A 91 9.91 28.92 -41.02
C PRO A 91 10.05 29.09 -42.54
N ARG A 92 11.24 28.85 -43.07
CA ARG A 92 11.48 28.68 -44.51
C ARG A 92 11.72 27.19 -44.77
N ASP A 93 11.00 26.64 -45.74
CA ASP A 93 11.17 25.29 -46.28
C ASP A 93 12.58 25.10 -46.83
N ASP A 94 13.11 23.88 -46.69
CA ASP A 94 13.69 23.07 -47.78
C ASP A 94 14.22 21.73 -47.22
N SER A 95 13.97 20.65 -47.98
CA SER A 95 14.60 19.31 -47.91
C SER A 95 13.84 18.18 -47.19
N GLU A 96 12.84 17.63 -47.89
CA GLU A 96 12.80 16.22 -48.31
C GLU A 96 13.37 15.16 -47.33
N PHE A 97 12.50 14.43 -46.62
CA PHE A 97 12.68 12.98 -46.37
C PHE A 97 11.31 12.33 -46.06
N LYS A 98 10.87 11.44 -46.95
CA LYS A 98 9.62 10.68 -46.88
C LYS A 98 9.78 9.51 -45.89
N ILE A 99 8.87 9.36 -44.93
CA ILE A 99 8.73 8.13 -44.12
C ILE A 99 7.30 7.63 -44.25
N ASP A 100 7.13 6.53 -44.99
CA ASP A 100 5.86 5.83 -45.17
C ASP A 100 5.42 5.12 -43.89
N THR A 101 4.20 5.38 -43.44
CA THR A 101 3.59 4.81 -42.22
C THR A 101 2.82 3.50 -42.46
N HIS A 102 3.06 2.82 -43.58
CA HIS A 102 2.40 1.55 -43.89
C HIS A 102 3.42 0.47 -44.25
N ALA A 103 4.14 -0.03 -43.24
CA ALA A 103 4.86 -1.30 -43.32
C ALA A 103 4.63 -2.11 -42.04
N SER A 104 3.90 -3.21 -42.21
CA SER A 104 3.69 -4.29 -41.25
C SER A 104 5.02 -4.81 -40.71
N TYR A 105 5.20 -4.85 -39.38
CA TYR A 105 6.26 -5.63 -38.76
C TYR A 105 5.66 -6.80 -37.97
N HIS A 106 5.75 -7.96 -38.61
CA HIS A 106 5.38 -9.28 -38.13
C HIS A 106 6.64 -9.96 -37.57
N GLY A 107 6.54 -10.52 -36.37
CA GLY A 107 7.36 -11.65 -35.92
C GLY A 107 8.89 -11.48 -35.90
N LEU A 108 9.44 -11.01 -34.77
CA LEU A 108 10.80 -11.36 -34.37
C LEU A 108 10.78 -11.97 -32.96
N THR A 109 10.91 -13.29 -32.94
CA THR A 109 11.10 -14.11 -31.75
C THR A 109 12.61 -14.17 -31.42
N LEU A 110 12.94 -14.07 -30.14
CA LEU A 110 14.28 -14.08 -29.52
C LEU A 110 15.07 -15.41 -29.67
N LYS A 111 15.19 -15.97 -30.87
CA LYS A 111 15.97 -17.20 -31.12
C LYS A 111 17.05 -17.07 -32.21
N THR A 112 17.40 -15.86 -32.65
CA THR A 112 18.34 -15.69 -33.77
C THR A 112 19.41 -14.64 -33.51
N VAL A 113 20.21 -14.87 -32.47
CA VAL A 113 21.60 -14.41 -32.27
C VAL A 113 22.14 -15.49 -31.31
N THR A 114 23.02 -16.42 -31.66
CA THR A 114 24.36 -16.24 -32.21
C THR A 114 24.88 -17.66 -32.51
N GLU A 115 25.03 -18.05 -33.77
CA GLU A 115 25.94 -19.12 -34.19
C GLU A 115 26.19 -18.97 -35.69
N GLY A 116 27.41 -18.60 -36.04
CA GLY A 116 27.83 -18.28 -37.41
C GLY A 116 28.47 -19.49 -38.11
N ALA A 117 27.94 -19.76 -39.30
CA ALA A 117 28.61 -20.14 -40.56
C ALA A 117 29.62 -21.31 -40.61
N THR A 118 29.32 -22.32 -41.46
CA THR A 118 29.92 -22.53 -42.81
C THR A 118 29.29 -23.74 -43.56
N PRO A 119 29.46 -23.87 -44.89
CA PRO A 119 28.41 -24.32 -45.82
C PRO A 119 28.64 -25.70 -46.48
N ASN A 120 27.58 -26.36 -46.97
CA ASN A 120 27.45 -26.87 -48.34
C ASN A 120 26.16 -27.70 -48.58
N LYS A 121 25.79 -27.77 -49.86
CA LYS A 121 24.51 -28.09 -50.52
C LYS A 121 24.29 -29.63 -50.72
N PRO A 122 23.27 -30.12 -51.48
CA PRO A 122 22.00 -30.71 -51.01
C PRO A 122 21.74 -32.19 -51.42
N LEU A 123 20.62 -32.76 -50.93
CA LEU A 123 19.65 -33.71 -51.57
C LEU A 123 19.24 -34.94 -50.73
N THR A 124 17.95 -35.26 -50.84
CA THR A 124 17.04 -36.23 -50.16
C THR A 124 17.22 -37.71 -50.63
N PRO A 125 16.30 -38.66 -50.34
CA PRO A 125 16.11 -39.42 -49.08
C PRO A 125 16.10 -40.96 -49.30
N ALA A 126 16.48 -41.80 -48.31
CA ALA A 126 16.04 -43.21 -48.26
C ALA A 126 16.38 -43.91 -46.93
N ASN A 127 15.36 -44.48 -46.29
CA ASN A 127 15.41 -45.61 -45.34
C ASN A 127 15.65 -46.93 -46.15
N PRO A 128 15.92 -48.16 -45.60
CA PRO A 128 15.70 -48.60 -44.22
C PRO A 128 16.70 -49.60 -43.58
N SER A 129 16.43 -49.87 -42.29
CA SER A 129 16.61 -51.13 -41.54
C SER A 129 18.00 -51.55 -41.02
N ILE A 130 18.09 -51.76 -39.70
CA ILE A 130 18.71 -52.92 -38.99
C ILE A 130 18.36 -52.85 -37.47
N PRO A 131 18.22 -53.99 -36.75
CA PRO A 131 17.35 -54.15 -35.57
C PRO A 131 18.02 -53.97 -34.18
N LYS A 132 17.16 -53.78 -33.17
CA LYS A 132 17.46 -53.72 -31.73
C LYS A 132 17.89 -55.08 -31.15
N PRO A 133 18.82 -55.13 -30.18
CA PRO A 133 18.96 -56.27 -29.28
C PRO A 133 18.04 -56.15 -28.06
N ILE A 134 17.39 -57.26 -27.76
CA ILE A 134 16.58 -57.56 -26.57
C ILE A 134 17.55 -57.94 -25.43
N VAL A 135 17.32 -57.40 -24.23
CA VAL A 135 17.82 -58.00 -22.98
C VAL A 135 16.77 -57.84 -21.86
N PRO A 136 16.71 -58.82 -20.94
CA PRO A 136 15.48 -59.25 -20.27
C PRO A 136 15.15 -58.50 -18.99
N ALA A 137 13.86 -58.50 -18.67
CA ALA A 137 13.33 -58.10 -17.38
C ALA A 137 13.85 -59.01 -16.27
N ASN A 138 14.35 -58.43 -15.19
CA ASN A 138 14.48 -59.12 -13.92
C ASN A 138 14.08 -58.19 -12.75
N ASP A 139 13.07 -58.68 -12.04
CA ASP A 139 12.80 -58.58 -10.61
C ASP A 139 12.97 -57.27 -9.83
N LYS A 140 11.77 -56.74 -9.51
CA LYS A 140 11.34 -56.25 -8.19
C LYS A 140 12.40 -56.33 -7.09
N LEU A 141 13.04 -55.20 -6.81
CA LEU A 141 13.47 -54.88 -5.45
C LEU A 141 12.65 -53.69 -4.96
N ASN A 142 11.79 -53.97 -3.97
CA ASN A 142 11.10 -52.99 -3.15
C ASN A 142 12.13 -52.06 -2.49
N THR A 143 12.45 -50.95 -3.15
CA THR A 143 12.84 -49.75 -2.40
C THR A 143 11.54 -49.19 -1.87
N SER A 144 11.37 -49.26 -0.56
CA SER A 144 10.33 -48.51 0.14
C SER A 144 10.41 -47.06 -0.30
N ASN A 145 9.53 -46.68 -1.22
CA ASN A 145 9.11 -45.32 -1.43
C ASN A 145 8.55 -44.87 -0.08
N THR A 146 9.40 -44.32 0.77
CA THR A 146 8.93 -43.29 1.67
C THR A 146 8.44 -42.19 0.76
N ASP A 147 7.14 -42.18 0.48
CA ASP A 147 6.42 -41.02 0.02
C ASP A 147 6.65 -39.92 1.08
N THR A 148 7.81 -39.28 1.01
CA THR A 148 7.98 -37.93 1.50
C THR A 148 7.14 -37.10 0.55
N SER A 149 5.82 -37.12 0.78
CA SER A 149 4.90 -36.15 0.22
C SER A 149 5.61 -34.81 0.32
N LYS A 150 6.06 -34.28 -0.83
CA LYS A 150 6.75 -33.00 -0.91
C LYS A 150 5.72 -31.98 -0.45
N ARG A 151 5.65 -31.76 0.87
CA ARG A 151 4.66 -30.87 1.49
C ARG A 151 4.78 -29.55 0.74
N PRO A 152 3.72 -29.09 0.07
CA PRO A 152 3.79 -27.85 -0.70
C PRO A 152 4.12 -26.73 0.28
N SER A 153 5.37 -26.24 0.24
CA SER A 153 5.80 -25.16 1.12
C SER A 153 5.01 -23.91 0.76
N ARG A 154 4.22 -23.40 1.71
CA ARG A 154 3.34 -22.25 1.48
C ARG A 154 4.06 -20.96 1.87
N THR A 155 3.68 -19.85 1.23
CA THR A 155 4.24 -18.52 1.52
C THR A 155 3.73 -18.03 2.88
N PRO A 156 4.61 -17.69 3.84
CA PRO A 156 4.23 -17.11 5.13
C PRO A 156 3.47 -15.78 4.97
N ILE A 157 2.55 -15.50 5.89
CA ILE A 157 1.70 -14.31 5.89
C ILE A 157 2.01 -13.44 7.11
N ILE A 158 2.18 -12.14 6.87
CA ILE A 158 2.31 -11.10 7.89
C ILE A 158 1.10 -10.17 7.78
N ILE A 159 0.42 -9.93 8.90
CA ILE A 159 -0.74 -9.04 8.96
C ILE A 159 -0.30 -7.68 9.48
N ILE A 160 -0.67 -6.61 8.76
CA ILE A 160 -0.47 -5.22 9.20
C ILE A 160 -1.83 -4.57 9.53
N PRO A 161 -1.86 -3.49 10.33
CA PRO A 161 -3.11 -2.78 10.58
C PRO A 161 -3.66 -2.14 9.30
N PRO A 162 -5.00 -2.11 9.09
CA PRO A 162 -5.63 -1.37 8.00
C PRO A 162 -5.63 0.16 8.21
N ALA A 163 -4.88 0.66 9.20
CA ALA A 163 -4.88 2.05 9.61
C ALA A 163 -3.69 2.82 9.03
N LEU A 164 -3.96 3.99 8.44
CA LEU A 164 -2.94 4.89 7.91
C LEU A 164 -2.14 5.62 9.00
N THR A 165 -2.64 5.61 10.24
CA THR A 165 -1.98 6.22 11.40
C THR A 165 -0.91 5.34 12.03
N SER A 166 -0.83 4.07 11.61
CA SER A 166 0.25 3.15 12.01
C SER A 166 1.56 3.54 11.33
N LEU A 167 2.69 3.28 12.00
CA LEU A 167 4.02 3.47 11.38
C LEU A 167 4.29 2.44 10.29
N ILE A 168 3.71 1.25 10.38
CA ILE A 168 3.72 0.29 9.28
C ILE A 168 2.35 0.30 8.59
N THR A 169 2.36 0.54 7.29
CA THR A 169 1.17 0.57 6.44
C THR A 169 1.47 -0.16 5.13
N ARG A 170 0.43 -0.40 4.32
CA ARG A 170 0.58 -0.95 2.98
C ARG A 170 1.56 -0.15 2.10
N TYR A 171 1.71 1.15 2.36
CA TYR A 171 2.50 2.05 1.50
C TYR A 171 4.00 2.02 1.78
N ASN A 172 4.42 1.52 2.94
CA ASN A 172 5.83 1.50 3.35
C ASN A 172 6.32 0.14 3.85
N CYS A 173 5.44 -0.86 3.95
CA CYS A 173 5.81 -2.16 4.51
C CYS A 173 6.85 -2.88 3.66
N LYS A 174 6.92 -2.60 2.34
CA LYS A 174 7.93 -3.18 1.47
C LYS A 174 9.32 -2.66 1.84
N GLU A 175 9.51 -1.35 1.83
CA GLU A 175 10.78 -0.71 2.17
C GLU A 175 11.18 -1.00 3.62
N LEU A 176 10.20 -1.04 4.52
CA LEU A 176 10.46 -1.32 5.93
C LEU A 176 10.95 -2.76 6.15
N LEU A 177 10.29 -3.75 5.54
CA LEU A 177 10.55 -5.17 5.84
C LEU A 177 11.58 -5.80 4.90
N GLU A 178 11.63 -5.39 3.64
CA GLU A 178 12.57 -5.88 2.62
C GLU A 178 13.89 -5.10 2.65
N ASP A 179 13.81 -3.76 2.58
CA ASP A 179 15.00 -2.89 2.54
C ASP A 179 15.49 -2.48 3.93
N LEU A 180 14.78 -2.89 4.99
CA LEU A 180 15.12 -2.61 6.39
C LEU A 180 15.20 -1.10 6.69
N LYS A 181 14.40 -0.30 5.98
CA LYS A 181 14.43 1.16 6.05
C LYS A 181 13.02 1.71 6.23
N TYR A 182 12.81 2.51 7.27
CA TYR A 182 11.55 3.21 7.40
C TYR A 182 11.44 4.37 6.40
N ILE A 183 10.29 4.42 5.73
CA ILE A 183 9.79 5.62 5.04
C ILE A 183 8.40 5.95 5.61
N SER A 184 8.03 7.23 5.57
CA SER A 184 6.70 7.65 5.99
C SER A 184 5.62 7.12 5.03
N THR A 185 4.38 7.05 5.51
CA THR A 185 3.22 6.66 4.70
C THR A 185 3.01 7.65 3.55
N GLU A 186 3.31 8.91 3.77
CA GLU A 186 3.21 10.00 2.79
C GLU A 186 4.23 9.82 1.65
N GLU A 187 5.49 9.53 1.97
CA GLU A 187 6.55 9.25 0.99
C GLU A 187 6.25 7.96 0.19
N GLY A 188 5.75 6.92 0.87
CA GLY A 188 5.35 5.67 0.20
C GLY A 188 4.21 5.87 -0.80
N LYS A 189 3.26 6.76 -0.49
CA LYS A 189 2.18 7.16 -1.43
C LYS A 189 2.73 7.98 -2.59
N ALA A 190 3.64 8.92 -2.33
CA ALA A 190 4.25 9.76 -3.36
C ALA A 190 5.06 8.95 -4.38
N SER A 191 5.60 7.80 -3.95
CA SER A 191 6.35 6.86 -4.79
C SER A 191 5.48 6.08 -5.79
N GLY A 192 4.16 6.31 -5.81
CA GLY A 192 3.25 5.73 -6.82
C GLY A 192 2.75 4.32 -6.50
N THR A 193 2.91 3.83 -5.27
CA THR A 193 2.41 2.53 -4.82
C THR A 193 0.88 2.49 -4.91
N LYS A 194 0.36 1.76 -5.90
CA LYS A 194 -1.08 1.56 -6.12
C LYS A 194 -1.69 0.71 -5.00
N ARG A 195 -2.97 0.95 -4.71
CA ARG A 195 -3.71 0.25 -3.66
C ARG A 195 -4.43 -0.97 -4.25
N ASP A 196 -3.69 -1.98 -4.68
CA ASP A 196 -4.33 -3.20 -5.19
C ASP A 196 -3.72 -4.47 -4.57
N GLY A 197 -4.47 -5.09 -3.66
CA GLY A 197 -4.23 -6.45 -3.17
C GLY A 197 -3.19 -6.62 -2.06
N ASP A 198 -2.86 -7.88 -1.81
CA ASP A 198 -1.80 -8.27 -0.89
C ASP A 198 -0.43 -7.94 -1.49
N ILE A 199 0.51 -7.53 -0.65
CA ILE A 199 1.87 -7.21 -1.08
C ILE A 199 2.74 -8.47 -0.94
N LEU A 200 3.56 -8.76 -1.95
CA LEU A 200 4.60 -9.76 -1.85
C LEU A 200 5.95 -9.08 -1.66
N ILE A 201 6.67 -9.47 -0.62
CA ILE A 201 8.05 -9.04 -0.37
C ILE A 201 9.01 -10.21 -0.49
N GLN A 202 10.27 -9.93 -0.79
CA GLN A 202 11.32 -10.94 -0.96
C GLN A 202 12.44 -10.72 0.06
N ARG A 203 12.34 -11.38 1.21
CA ARG A 203 13.35 -11.24 2.27
C ARG A 203 14.60 -12.02 1.91
N LYS A 204 15.77 -11.37 1.95
CA LYS A 204 17.07 -12.03 1.86
C LYS A 204 17.52 -12.53 3.23
N LYS A 205 17.86 -13.82 3.33
CA LYS A 205 18.35 -14.51 4.53
C LYS A 205 19.58 -15.31 4.16
N GLY A 206 20.76 -14.71 4.33
CA GLY A 206 22.01 -15.25 3.78
C GLY A 206 21.91 -15.39 2.26
N ASN A 207 22.07 -16.62 1.76
CA ASN A 207 21.99 -16.93 0.33
C ASN A 207 20.57 -17.32 -0.13
N LEU A 208 19.59 -17.35 0.77
CA LEU A 208 18.21 -17.71 0.45
C LEU A 208 17.34 -16.45 0.36
N THR A 209 16.46 -16.42 -0.64
CA THR A 209 15.39 -15.42 -0.72
C THR A 209 14.06 -16.09 -0.40
N VAL A 210 13.31 -15.48 0.52
CA VAL A 210 12.08 -16.02 1.07
C VAL A 210 10.93 -15.07 0.76
N PRO A 211 9.90 -15.52 0.04
CA PRO A 211 8.72 -14.71 -0.20
C PRO A 211 7.86 -14.62 1.06
N TYR A 212 7.34 -13.42 1.36
CA TYR A 212 6.29 -13.22 2.35
C TYR A 212 5.12 -12.50 1.72
N ARG A 213 3.90 -12.89 2.12
CA ARG A 213 2.67 -12.18 1.79
C ARG A 213 2.30 -11.23 2.93
N ILE A 214 2.10 -9.97 2.63
CA ILE A 214 1.64 -8.96 3.57
C ILE A 214 0.21 -8.60 3.22
N THR A 215 -0.68 -8.63 4.22
CA THR A 215 -2.07 -8.23 4.06
C THR A 215 -2.50 -7.29 5.18
N ASP A 216 -3.36 -6.34 4.86
CA ASP A 216 -4.04 -5.49 5.84
C ASP A 216 -5.54 -5.84 5.96
N ASP A 217 -6.00 -6.82 5.18
CA ASP A 217 -7.38 -7.32 5.19
C ASP A 217 -7.41 -8.78 5.68
N PRO A 218 -7.33 -8.98 7.01
CA PRO A 218 -7.26 -10.32 7.61
C PRO A 218 -8.54 -11.13 7.42
N LEU A 219 -9.68 -10.51 7.08
CA LEU A 219 -10.96 -11.20 6.91
C LEU A 219 -11.02 -12.01 5.61
N ARG A 220 -10.14 -11.72 4.65
CA ARG A 220 -10.00 -12.50 3.41
C ARG A 220 -9.20 -13.79 3.58
N LEU A 221 -8.60 -14.00 4.75
CA LEU A 221 -7.80 -15.19 5.04
C LEU A 221 -8.69 -16.39 5.34
N THR A 222 -8.34 -17.53 4.76
CA THR A 222 -9.03 -18.80 5.03
C THR A 222 -8.62 -19.35 6.40
N LYS A 223 -9.43 -20.24 6.99
CA LYS A 223 -9.08 -20.91 8.25
C LYS A 223 -7.71 -21.60 8.18
N GLN A 224 -7.40 -22.23 7.05
CA GLN A 224 -6.10 -22.87 6.83
C GLN A 224 -4.95 -21.86 6.80
N ASP A 225 -5.16 -20.66 6.26
CA ASP A 225 -4.14 -19.61 6.29
C ASP A 225 -3.80 -19.21 7.73
N TRP A 226 -4.81 -19.05 8.59
CA TRP A 226 -4.62 -18.70 10.01
C TRP A 226 -3.86 -19.76 10.80
N GLU A 227 -4.14 -21.05 10.54
CA GLU A 227 -3.52 -22.16 11.26
C GLU A 227 -2.07 -22.43 10.80
N GLU A 228 -1.81 -22.35 9.49
CA GLU A 228 -0.54 -22.80 8.92
C GLU A 228 0.38 -21.67 8.45
N ARG A 229 -0.16 -20.54 8.00
CA ARG A 229 0.61 -19.54 7.22
C ARG A 229 0.79 -18.20 7.92
N VAL A 230 -0.14 -17.79 8.77
CA VAL A 230 0.02 -16.54 9.52
C VAL A 230 1.11 -16.72 10.58
N VAL A 231 2.18 -15.95 10.43
CA VAL A 231 3.38 -16.04 11.30
C VAL A 231 3.54 -14.82 12.19
N ALA A 232 3.12 -13.65 11.72
CA ALA A 232 3.26 -12.41 12.46
C ALA A 232 2.06 -11.47 12.28
N VAL A 233 1.81 -10.67 13.31
CA VAL A 233 0.80 -9.61 13.29
C VAL A 233 1.37 -8.32 13.89
N PHE A 234 1.13 -7.19 13.23
CA PHE A 234 1.40 -5.86 13.78
C PHE A 234 0.15 -5.33 14.48
N ALA A 235 0.24 -5.15 15.79
CA ALA A 235 -0.81 -4.60 16.64
C ALA A 235 -0.64 -3.09 16.81
N GLN A 236 -1.74 -2.34 16.72
CA GLN A 236 -1.77 -0.88 16.91
C GLN A 236 -2.13 -0.51 18.36
N GLY A 237 -2.93 -1.33 19.04
CA GLY A 237 -3.30 -1.14 20.46
C GLY A 237 -4.80 -1.25 20.75
N PRO A 238 -5.69 -0.66 19.94
CA PRO A 238 -7.13 -0.81 20.19
C PRO A 238 -7.62 -2.25 19.94
N ALA A 239 -8.35 -2.83 20.89
CA ALA A 239 -8.86 -4.20 20.79
C ALA A 239 -9.81 -4.42 19.59
N TRP A 240 -10.50 -3.37 19.14
CA TRP A 240 -11.37 -3.45 17.97
C TRP A 240 -10.63 -3.85 16.69
N GLN A 241 -9.30 -3.68 16.62
CA GLN A 241 -8.47 -4.13 15.50
C GLN A 241 -8.69 -5.62 15.18
N PHE A 242 -8.93 -6.43 16.22
CA PHE A 242 -9.04 -7.89 16.12
C PHE A 242 -10.48 -8.37 15.94
N LYS A 243 -11.44 -7.46 15.72
CA LYS A 243 -12.85 -7.82 15.53
C LYS A 243 -13.01 -8.72 14.30
N GLY A 244 -13.70 -9.84 14.47
CA GLY A 244 -13.98 -10.80 13.40
C GLY A 244 -12.81 -11.73 13.06
N TRP A 245 -11.70 -11.66 13.81
CA TRP A 245 -10.59 -12.60 13.67
C TRP A 245 -10.94 -13.94 14.34
N PRO A 246 -10.19 -15.01 14.06
CA PRO A 246 -10.34 -16.27 14.79
C PRO A 246 -10.12 -16.09 16.30
N TRP A 247 -10.49 -17.11 17.09
CA TRP A 247 -10.42 -17.07 18.56
C TRP A 247 -11.21 -15.90 19.15
N SER A 248 -12.39 -15.65 18.55
CA SER A 248 -13.32 -14.59 18.96
C SER A 248 -12.72 -13.18 18.96
N GLY A 249 -11.61 -12.96 18.26
CA GLY A 249 -10.89 -11.69 18.28
C GLY A 249 -10.17 -11.38 19.60
N ASN A 250 -9.95 -12.37 20.46
CA ASN A 250 -9.24 -12.18 21.73
C ASN A 250 -7.73 -12.00 21.50
N PRO A 251 -7.14 -10.83 21.78
CA PRO A 251 -5.71 -10.57 21.50
C PRO A 251 -4.78 -11.53 22.23
N VAL A 252 -5.13 -11.94 23.45
CA VAL A 252 -4.29 -12.84 24.26
C VAL A 252 -4.18 -14.21 23.59
N GLU A 253 -5.29 -14.76 23.11
CA GLU A 253 -5.31 -16.06 22.42
C GLU A 253 -4.65 -15.98 21.04
N ILE A 254 -4.89 -14.89 20.30
CA ILE A 254 -4.23 -14.64 19.01
C ILE A 254 -2.70 -14.64 19.19
N PHE A 255 -2.19 -13.91 20.18
CA PHE A 255 -0.75 -13.72 20.37
C PHE A 255 -0.04 -14.93 21.00
N GLN A 256 -0.78 -15.88 21.58
CA GLN A 256 -0.23 -17.19 21.94
C GLN A 256 0.07 -18.05 20.71
N LYS A 257 -0.70 -17.88 19.63
CA LYS A 257 -0.60 -18.70 18.41
C LYS A 257 0.19 -18.03 17.29
N ILE A 258 0.30 -16.71 17.30
CA ILE A 258 0.93 -15.87 16.26
C ILE A 258 1.85 -14.88 16.95
N LYS A 259 3.04 -14.62 16.37
CA LYS A 259 3.98 -13.66 16.92
C LYS A 259 3.48 -12.23 16.72
N ALA A 260 3.26 -11.48 17.80
CA ALA A 260 2.77 -10.12 17.73
C ALA A 260 3.90 -9.08 17.88
N TYR A 261 3.80 -8.00 17.10
CA TYR A 261 4.73 -6.88 17.10
C TYR A 261 3.98 -5.55 17.19
N HIS A 262 4.59 -4.54 17.80
CA HIS A 262 4.09 -3.18 17.79
C HIS A 262 5.24 -2.24 17.46
N ILE A 263 5.05 -1.42 16.43
CA ILE A 263 6.03 -0.45 15.99
C ILE A 263 5.64 0.93 16.49
N LYS A 264 6.57 1.63 17.14
CA LYS A 264 6.36 2.97 17.68
C LYS A 264 7.61 3.84 17.56
N TRP A 265 7.44 5.14 17.74
CA TRP A 265 8.55 6.04 17.99
C TRP A 265 9.11 5.81 19.39
N ALA A 266 10.43 5.74 19.53
CA ALA A 266 11.12 5.48 20.80
C ALA A 266 10.76 6.50 21.89
N GLN A 267 10.54 7.76 21.49
CA GLN A 267 10.20 8.86 22.40
C GLN A 267 8.73 8.84 22.85
N LEU A 268 7.87 8.06 22.20
CA LEU A 268 6.46 7.99 22.53
C LEU A 268 6.17 6.88 23.54
N LYS A 269 5.23 7.17 24.44
CA LYS A 269 4.72 6.21 25.42
C LYS A 269 4.04 5.05 24.70
N THR A 270 4.33 3.83 25.15
CA THR A 270 3.66 2.63 24.68
C THR A 270 2.18 2.66 25.06
N ASP A 271 1.30 2.26 24.14
CA ASP A 271 -0.13 2.14 24.41
C ASP A 271 -0.42 1.19 25.59
N ALA A 272 -1.42 1.52 26.40
CA ALA A 272 -1.73 0.77 27.61
C ALA A 272 -2.21 -0.66 27.34
N ASN A 273 -2.87 -0.92 26.20
CA ASN A 273 -3.29 -2.27 25.85
C ASN A 273 -2.11 -3.09 25.32
N ILE A 274 -1.25 -2.48 24.49
CA ILE A 274 -0.02 -3.12 24.01
C ILE A 274 0.85 -3.57 25.18
N ALA A 275 0.99 -2.75 26.22
CA ALA A 275 1.77 -3.09 27.42
C ALA A 275 1.21 -4.29 28.21
N LYS A 276 -0.10 -4.59 28.08
CA LYS A 276 -0.76 -5.72 28.75
C LYS A 276 -0.65 -7.02 27.96
N TRP A 277 -0.41 -6.93 26.66
CA TRP A 277 -0.39 -8.07 25.76
C TRP A 277 1.03 -8.58 25.50
N CYS A 278 1.15 -9.85 25.12
CA CYS A 278 2.44 -10.43 24.72
C CYS A 278 2.84 -9.95 23.31
N VAL A 279 3.37 -8.73 23.23
CA VAL A 279 3.71 -8.04 21.98
C VAL A 279 5.16 -7.56 22.03
N HIS A 280 5.91 -7.80 20.95
CA HIS A 280 7.30 -7.36 20.84
C HIS A 280 7.36 -5.92 20.33
N LEU A 281 8.05 -5.05 21.06
CA LEU A 281 8.19 -3.65 20.69
C LEU A 281 9.32 -3.46 19.68
N ILE A 282 9.02 -2.72 18.60
CA ILE A 282 9.99 -2.23 17.63
C ILE A 282 10.00 -0.71 17.76
N GLU A 283 11.06 -0.20 18.35
CA GLU A 283 11.22 1.25 18.59
C GLU A 283 12.07 1.86 17.49
N LEU A 284 11.44 2.69 16.67
CA LEU A 284 12.10 3.49 15.65
C LEU A 284 12.46 4.87 16.21
N ASP A 285 13.51 5.47 15.68
CA ASP A 285 13.91 6.83 15.99
C ASP A 285 13.56 7.76 14.83
N GLN A 286 13.04 8.95 15.13
CA GLN A 286 12.64 9.91 14.08
C GLN A 286 13.84 10.47 13.32
N ASN A 287 14.97 10.63 14.00
CA ASN A 287 16.16 11.31 13.51
C ASN A 287 17.31 10.35 13.18
N LYS A 288 17.30 9.13 13.74
CA LYS A 288 18.39 8.14 13.58
C LYS A 288 18.00 6.96 12.70
N ARG A 289 17.70 7.24 11.42
CA ARG A 289 17.27 6.22 10.43
C ARG A 289 18.27 5.10 10.16
N HIS A 290 19.55 5.32 10.41
CA HIS A 290 20.58 4.29 10.30
C HIS A 290 20.37 3.14 11.32
N LEU A 291 19.63 3.38 12.41
CA LEU A 291 19.31 2.36 13.41
C LEU A 291 18.14 1.47 13.01
N ASP A 292 17.28 1.91 12.10
CA ASP A 292 16.10 1.15 11.65
C ASP A 292 16.52 -0.25 11.17
N CYS A 293 17.65 -0.31 10.43
CA CYS A 293 18.19 -1.55 9.91
C CYS A 293 18.48 -2.59 11.00
N ALA A 294 19.05 -2.17 12.14
CA ALA A 294 19.29 -3.06 13.27
C ALA A 294 17.99 -3.50 13.95
N ARG A 295 17.04 -2.57 14.14
CA ARG A 295 15.75 -2.86 14.78
C ARG A 295 14.91 -3.85 13.99
N ILE A 296 14.86 -3.69 12.67
CA ILE A 296 14.11 -4.61 11.80
C ILE A 296 14.82 -5.97 11.66
N ARG A 297 16.17 -6.01 11.70
CA ARG A 297 16.89 -7.30 11.79
C ARG A 297 16.51 -8.08 13.04
N THR A 298 16.47 -7.44 14.21
CA THR A 298 16.03 -8.10 15.44
C THR A 298 14.60 -8.63 15.35
N PHE A 299 13.70 -7.90 14.68
CA PHE A 299 12.35 -8.41 14.37
C PHE A 299 12.41 -9.71 13.55
N TRP A 300 13.22 -9.72 12.50
CA TRP A 300 13.36 -10.87 11.62
C TRP A 300 13.98 -12.08 12.33
N ASP A 301 14.99 -11.88 13.18
CA ASP A 301 15.61 -12.95 13.97
C ASP A 301 14.60 -13.57 14.95
N SER A 302 13.82 -12.73 15.65
CA SER A 302 12.75 -13.17 16.54
C SER A 302 11.64 -13.93 15.79
N LEU A 303 11.30 -13.48 14.58
CA LEU A 303 10.31 -14.16 13.75
C LEU A 303 10.84 -15.51 13.24
N ASP A 304 12.10 -15.59 12.84
CA ASP A 304 12.73 -16.85 12.41
C ASP A 304 12.68 -17.91 13.51
N GLN A 305 13.05 -17.54 14.74
CA GLN A 305 12.97 -18.43 15.89
C GLN A 305 11.54 -18.92 16.14
N PHE A 306 10.55 -18.04 15.98
CA PHE A 306 9.14 -18.40 16.11
C PHE A 306 8.71 -19.39 15.03
N ILE A 307 9.05 -19.13 13.76
CA ILE A 307 8.66 -20.01 12.65
C ILE A 307 9.35 -21.38 12.78
N ALA A 308 10.63 -21.42 13.16
CA ALA A 308 11.37 -22.65 13.43
C ALA A 308 10.64 -23.56 14.43
N LYS A 309 10.11 -22.96 15.49
CA LYS A 309 9.49 -23.67 16.60
C LYS A 309 8.03 -24.06 16.34
N HIS A 310 7.26 -23.18 15.69
CA HIS A 310 5.80 -23.29 15.64
C HIS A 310 5.23 -23.59 14.25
N ARG A 311 6.04 -23.53 13.19
CA ARG A 311 5.60 -23.59 11.80
C ARG A 311 6.57 -24.40 10.93
N SER A 312 6.74 -25.68 11.26
CA SER A 312 7.65 -26.61 10.56
C SER A 312 7.26 -26.90 9.10
N THR A 313 6.04 -26.58 8.69
CA THR A 313 5.55 -26.78 7.32
C THR A 313 5.89 -25.62 6.37
N LEU A 314 6.32 -24.48 6.90
CA LEU A 314 6.68 -23.31 6.10
C LEU A 314 8.16 -23.35 5.73
N ARG A 315 8.46 -22.91 4.50
CA ARG A 315 9.83 -22.63 4.06
C ARG A 315 10.08 -21.14 4.21
N TYR A 316 11.05 -20.76 5.04
CA TYR A 316 11.28 -19.39 5.47
C TYR A 316 12.77 -19.09 5.80
#